data_AF-A0A519LCF1-F1
#
_entry.id   AF-A0A519LCF1-F1
#
_cell.length_a   1.000
_cell.length_b   1.000
_cell.length_c   1.000
_cell.angle_alpha   90.00
_cell.angle_beta   90.00
_cell.angle_gamma   90.00
#
_symmetry.space_group_name_H-M   'P 1'
#
loop_
_entity.id
_entity.type
_entity.pdbx_description
1 polymer ?
#
loop_
_entity_poly.entity_id
_entity_poly.type
_entity_poly.pdbx_seq_one_letter_code
_entity_poly.pdbx_strand_id
1 'polypeptide(L)'
;MLSVNGVLSVLAGRRSVAQNPRLRHGSGRRPDGRGLRRANPFPPGVQPLHSRDIVTAVLESLDTLGGGLRLAPFTALLGLFDIRPDAARATLSRMRREGLLSTEKIGREVEYAPTDQMRQRLKAERDRSLVPPSPDWSGDWTLVLYQIPESDRARREKLKRRLIDRGYGQINPTTWISPRDDRESLRCDLCCDDDPSVVVLTSRTGSLERDRELAARAWDLADVVAQYDDFLREWEPRLAGIDRVSGREAFRLRALLMSDWFHLPRHDPRLPLPLQPQGWPGQAAFVLFNRLSTALDAPALAHLKALREG
;
A
#
# COMPACT_ATOMS: atom_id res chain seq x y z
N MET A 1 22.81 6.92 -57.76
CA MET A 1 23.76 7.52 -56.80
C MET A 1 23.86 6.54 -55.64
N LEU A 2 24.99 5.85 -55.39
CA LEU A 2 26.29 6.37 -54.93
C LEU A 2 26.16 7.10 -53.57
N SER A 3 26.95 6.86 -52.52
CA SER A 3 27.95 5.80 -52.22
C SER A 3 28.33 5.92 -50.72
N VAL A 4 28.44 4.83 -49.95
CA VAL A 4 29.71 4.19 -49.48
C VAL A 4 30.48 4.86 -48.31
N ASN A 5 30.57 4.09 -47.21
CA ASN A 5 31.66 3.89 -46.22
C ASN A 5 32.52 5.02 -45.63
N GLY A 6 32.82 4.89 -44.31
CA GLY A 6 34.11 5.27 -43.72
C GLY A 6 34.11 5.54 -42.19
N VAL A 7 35.03 5.10 -41.32
CA VAL A 7 35.71 3.80 -41.05
C VAL A 7 36.79 4.00 -39.95
N LEU A 8 36.91 3.07 -38.97
CA LEU A 8 38.04 2.89 -37.99
C LEU A 8 38.40 4.07 -37.04
N SER A 9 39.23 3.94 -35.99
CA SER A 9 39.39 2.98 -34.85
C SER A 9 40.64 3.38 -34.02
N VAL A 10 41.01 2.56 -33.00
CA VAL A 10 42.32 2.53 -32.31
C VAL A 10 42.50 3.72 -31.32
N LEU A 11 42.92 3.58 -30.06
CA LEU A 11 44.00 2.76 -29.49
C LEU A 11 43.69 2.10 -28.14
N ALA A 12 44.33 0.94 -27.92
CA ALA A 12 44.41 0.25 -26.64
C ALA A 12 45.75 0.53 -25.93
N GLY A 13 45.76 0.48 -24.59
CA GLY A 13 46.96 0.53 -23.76
C GLY A 13 47.00 -0.62 -22.75
N ARG A 14 47.85 -1.63 -22.98
CA ARG A 14 48.13 -2.73 -22.03
C ARG A 14 49.44 -2.47 -21.27
N ARG A 15 49.48 -2.82 -19.98
CA ARG A 15 50.58 -3.46 -19.21
C ARG A 15 50.15 -3.58 -17.74
N SER A 16 50.60 -4.49 -16.88
CA SER A 16 51.06 -5.90 -16.94
C SER A 16 51.85 -6.19 -15.66
N VAL A 17 51.42 -7.17 -14.87
CA VAL A 17 52.22 -8.04 -13.95
C VAL A 17 52.95 -7.41 -12.74
N ALA A 18 52.62 -7.94 -11.55
CA ALA A 18 53.62 -8.30 -10.52
C ALA A 18 53.10 -9.43 -9.60
N GLN A 19 54.05 -10.22 -9.07
CA GLN A 19 53.85 -11.28 -8.08
C GLN A 19 54.92 -11.08 -6.95
N ASN A 20 55.03 -11.83 -5.85
CA ASN A 20 54.37 -13.10 -5.49
C ASN A 20 53.88 -13.10 -4.01
N PRO A 21 54.42 -13.80 -2.96
CA PRO A 21 53.57 -14.16 -1.80
C PRO A 21 54.10 -13.72 -0.41
N ARG A 22 53.30 -13.96 0.65
CA ARG A 22 53.78 -14.59 1.89
C ARG A 22 52.65 -15.09 2.79
N LEU A 23 52.79 -16.35 3.23
CA LEU A 23 51.95 -17.01 4.23
C LEU A 23 52.30 -16.53 5.65
N ARG A 24 51.29 -16.44 6.53
CA ARG A 24 51.47 -16.72 7.97
C ARG A 24 50.26 -17.47 8.53
N HIS A 25 50.53 -18.50 9.32
CA HIS A 25 49.54 -19.33 9.98
C HIS A 25 48.85 -18.63 11.16
N GLY A 26 47.56 -18.93 11.32
CA GLY A 26 47.05 -19.56 12.55
C GLY A 26 46.65 -18.67 13.73
N SER A 27 45.35 -18.56 13.96
CA SER A 27 44.75 -19.00 15.24
C SER A 27 43.25 -19.26 15.04
N GLY A 28 42.75 -20.37 15.59
CA GLY A 28 41.38 -20.82 15.35
C GLY A 28 40.34 -19.98 16.08
N ARG A 29 39.29 -19.55 15.36
CA ARG A 29 38.06 -19.01 15.96
C ARG A 29 36.94 -20.03 15.76
N ARG A 30 36.29 -20.41 16.87
CA ARG A 30 35.16 -21.34 16.88
C ARG A 30 34.04 -20.82 15.95
N PRO A 31 33.37 -21.66 15.14
CA PRO A 31 32.17 -21.26 14.44
C PRO A 31 31.06 -21.03 15.48
N ASP A 32 30.79 -19.74 15.71
CA ASP A 32 29.73 -19.24 16.58
C ASP A 32 28.35 -19.69 16.04
N GLY A 33 27.49 -20.17 16.94
CA GLY A 33 26.23 -20.87 16.62
C GLY A 33 25.11 -19.95 16.12
N ARG A 34 25.39 -19.10 15.13
CA ARG A 34 24.39 -18.25 14.48
C ARG A 34 23.49 -19.13 13.64
N GLY A 35 22.29 -19.35 14.17
CA GLY A 35 21.28 -20.19 13.56
C GLY A 35 21.02 -19.86 12.10
N LEU A 36 20.69 -20.90 11.35
CA LEU A 36 20.07 -20.85 10.03
C LEU A 36 18.94 -19.81 10.03
N ARG A 37 19.24 -18.59 9.56
CA ARG A 37 18.19 -17.68 9.11
C ARG A 37 17.48 -18.41 7.99
N ARG A 38 16.26 -18.89 8.25
CA ARG A 38 15.38 -19.37 7.18
C ARG A 38 15.33 -18.26 6.13
N ALA A 39 15.69 -18.59 4.89
CA ALA A 39 15.54 -17.65 3.80
C ALA A 39 14.08 -17.18 3.78
N ASN A 40 13.87 -15.86 3.64
CA ASN A 40 12.53 -15.33 3.43
C ASN A 40 12.03 -15.87 2.09
N PRO A 41 10.93 -16.65 2.02
CA PRO A 41 10.49 -17.25 0.76
C PRO A 41 9.80 -16.24 -0.17
N PHE A 42 9.60 -15.01 0.30
CA PHE A 42 8.96 -13.92 -0.46
C PHE A 42 10.01 -13.04 -1.15
N PRO A 43 9.77 -12.64 -2.42
CA PRO A 43 10.63 -11.69 -3.11
C PRO A 43 10.62 -10.31 -2.40
N PRO A 44 11.68 -9.50 -2.54
CA PRO A 44 11.66 -8.12 -2.07
C PRO A 44 10.53 -7.36 -2.80
N GLY A 45 9.66 -6.70 -2.03
CA GLY A 45 8.48 -5.98 -2.50
C GLY A 45 7.20 -6.38 -1.77
N VAL A 46 6.98 -7.68 -1.54
CA VAL A 46 5.77 -8.18 -0.87
C VAL A 46 5.95 -8.15 0.65
N GLN A 47 5.22 -7.27 1.35
CA GLN A 47 5.09 -7.41 2.82
C GLN A 47 4.26 -8.66 3.13
N PRO A 48 4.68 -9.52 4.07
CA PRO A 48 3.93 -10.73 4.38
C PRO A 48 2.58 -10.35 4.99
N LEU A 49 1.49 -10.69 4.28
CA LEU A 49 0.11 -10.42 4.69
C LEU A 49 -0.09 -10.71 6.17
N HIS A 50 -0.45 -9.70 6.95
CA HIS A 50 -0.81 -9.95 8.33
C HIS A 50 -2.20 -10.61 8.36
N SER A 51 -2.44 -11.44 9.37
CA SER A 51 -3.75 -12.13 9.50
C SER A 51 -4.94 -11.17 9.55
N ARG A 52 -4.69 -9.89 9.92
CA ARG A 52 -5.68 -8.81 9.91
C ARG A 52 -6.08 -8.39 8.48
N ASP A 53 -5.14 -8.33 7.55
CA ASP A 53 -5.39 -7.90 6.17
C ASP A 53 -6.26 -8.93 5.46
N ILE A 54 -5.96 -10.21 5.66
CA ILE A 54 -6.76 -11.33 5.14
C ILE A 54 -8.15 -11.36 5.78
N VAL A 55 -8.29 -11.16 7.10
CA VAL A 55 -9.62 -11.02 7.72
C VAL A 55 -10.37 -9.82 7.15
N THR A 56 -9.69 -8.70 6.88
CA THR A 56 -10.28 -7.51 6.25
C THR A 56 -10.81 -7.83 4.85
N ALA A 57 -10.06 -8.55 4.01
CA ALA A 57 -10.50 -8.99 2.68
C ALA A 57 -11.68 -10.00 2.73
N VAL A 58 -11.73 -10.88 3.74
CA VAL A 58 -12.91 -11.74 3.99
C VAL A 58 -14.13 -10.87 4.33
N LEU A 59 -14.00 -9.91 5.24
CA LEU A 59 -15.09 -9.03 5.67
C LEU A 59 -15.60 -8.13 4.54
N GLU A 60 -14.68 -7.63 3.71
CA GLU A 60 -15.01 -6.89 2.50
C GLU A 60 -15.88 -7.71 1.53
N SER A 61 -15.54 -8.98 1.36
CA SER A 61 -16.29 -9.90 0.50
C SER A 61 -17.64 -10.31 1.13
N LEU A 62 -17.71 -10.39 2.45
CA LEU A 62 -18.95 -10.65 3.19
C LEU A 62 -19.90 -9.45 3.17
N ASP A 63 -19.40 -8.21 3.12
CA ASP A 63 -20.22 -7.01 3.01
C ASP A 63 -21.06 -7.03 1.72
N THR A 64 -20.47 -7.49 0.61
CA THR A 64 -21.16 -7.72 -0.67
C THR A 64 -22.22 -8.84 -0.59
N LEU A 65 -22.03 -9.86 0.24
CA LEU A 65 -22.97 -10.98 0.40
C LEU A 65 -24.05 -10.75 1.46
N GLY A 66 -23.82 -9.82 2.39
CA GLY A 66 -24.61 -9.63 3.60
C GLY A 66 -24.44 -10.76 4.63
N GLY A 67 -24.47 -10.41 5.92
CA GLY A 67 -24.39 -11.36 7.04
C GLY A 67 -22.96 -11.64 7.52
N GLY A 68 -22.73 -12.84 8.05
CA GLY A 68 -21.45 -13.24 8.64
C GLY A 68 -20.90 -14.55 8.11
N LEU A 69 -19.79 -14.99 8.72
CA LEU A 69 -19.13 -16.25 8.43
C LEU A 69 -18.70 -16.96 9.72
N ARG A 70 -18.89 -18.28 9.75
CA ARG A 70 -18.57 -19.13 10.90
C ARG A 70 -17.07 -19.29 11.10
N LEU A 71 -16.67 -19.69 12.31
CA LEU A 71 -15.25 -19.81 12.66
C LEU A 71 -14.47 -20.80 11.76
N ALA A 72 -15.05 -21.96 11.44
CA ALA A 72 -14.36 -22.99 10.66
C ALA A 72 -14.04 -22.50 9.22
N PRO A 73 -15.00 -21.98 8.44
CA PRO A 73 -14.72 -21.30 7.16
C PRO A 73 -13.71 -20.15 7.27
N PHE A 74 -13.78 -19.31 8.30
CA PHE A 74 -12.76 -18.28 8.55
C PHE A 74 -11.36 -18.89 8.69
N THR A 75 -11.20 -19.96 9.48
CA THR A 75 -9.91 -20.65 9.62
C THR A 75 -9.45 -21.35 8.35
N ALA A 76 -10.36 -21.83 7.51
CA ALA A 76 -10.04 -22.44 6.21
C ALA A 76 -9.50 -21.38 5.22
N LEU A 77 -10.15 -20.22 5.13
CA LEU A 77 -9.71 -19.11 4.30
C LEU A 77 -8.36 -18.55 4.74
N LEU A 78 -8.14 -18.37 6.05
CA LEU A 78 -6.84 -17.95 6.58
C LEU A 78 -5.74 -19.02 6.36
N GLY A 79 -6.11 -20.29 6.33
CA GLY A 79 -5.23 -21.40 5.97
C GLY A 79 -4.68 -21.36 4.53
N LEU A 80 -5.30 -20.59 3.62
CA LEU A 80 -4.78 -20.37 2.25
C LEU A 80 -3.49 -19.53 2.22
N PHE A 81 -3.13 -18.93 3.37
CA PHE A 81 -1.96 -18.07 3.58
C PHE A 81 -1.08 -18.61 4.72
N ASP A 82 -1.13 -19.93 4.98
CA ASP A 82 -0.38 -20.63 6.02
C ASP A 82 -0.63 -20.15 7.47
N ILE A 83 -1.72 -19.41 7.70
CA ILE A 83 -2.09 -18.94 9.05
C ILE A 83 -2.73 -20.09 9.84
N ARG A 84 -2.06 -20.48 10.93
CA ARG A 84 -2.53 -21.52 11.84
C ARG A 84 -3.87 -21.15 12.52
N PRO A 85 -4.78 -22.11 12.80
CA PRO A 85 -6.09 -21.84 13.38
C PRO A 85 -6.09 -21.14 14.75
N ASP A 86 -5.02 -21.21 15.53
CA ASP A 86 -4.84 -20.45 16.78
C ASP A 86 -4.57 -18.97 16.51
N ALA A 87 -3.67 -18.64 15.57
CA ALA A 87 -3.40 -17.28 15.12
C ALA A 87 -4.63 -16.61 14.47
N ALA A 88 -5.42 -17.38 13.71
CA ALA A 88 -6.70 -16.94 13.18
C ALA A 88 -7.69 -16.55 14.30
N ARG A 89 -7.93 -17.44 15.28
CA ARG A 89 -8.79 -17.16 16.45
C ARG A 89 -8.32 -15.96 17.26
N ALA A 90 -7.02 -15.83 17.50
CA ALA A 90 -6.43 -14.69 18.20
C ALA A 90 -6.66 -13.36 17.46
N THR A 91 -6.66 -13.38 16.12
CA THR A 91 -6.90 -12.20 15.29
C THR A 91 -8.37 -11.80 15.27
N LEU A 92 -9.29 -12.75 15.08
CA LEU A 92 -10.73 -12.51 15.21
C LEU A 92 -11.10 -11.99 16.61
N SER A 93 -10.51 -12.55 17.66
CA SER A 93 -10.69 -12.08 19.04
C SER A 93 -10.20 -10.64 19.27
N ARG A 94 -9.04 -10.26 18.68
CA ARG A 94 -8.56 -8.86 18.69
C ARG A 94 -9.53 -7.93 17.98
N MET A 95 -9.89 -8.24 16.72
CA MET A 95 -10.76 -7.38 15.91
C MET A 95 -12.17 -7.24 16.51
N ARG A 96 -12.69 -8.28 17.18
CA ARG A 96 -13.93 -8.18 17.99
C ARG A 96 -13.78 -7.22 19.17
N ARG A 97 -12.69 -7.32 19.95
CA ARG A 97 -12.43 -6.39 21.07
C ARG A 97 -12.16 -4.95 20.63
N GLU A 98 -11.70 -4.75 19.40
CA GLU A 98 -11.55 -3.45 18.76
C GLU A 98 -12.88 -2.87 18.22
N GLY A 99 -14.00 -3.59 18.32
CA GLY A 99 -15.31 -3.14 17.81
C GLY A 99 -15.52 -3.34 16.30
N LEU A 100 -14.64 -4.05 15.62
CA LEU A 100 -14.66 -4.23 14.15
C LEU A 100 -15.45 -5.48 13.70
N LEU A 101 -15.62 -6.44 14.62
CA LEU A 101 -16.41 -7.64 14.39
C LEU A 101 -17.55 -7.71 15.40
N SER A 102 -18.78 -7.87 14.90
CA SER A 102 -19.88 -8.40 15.70
C SER A 102 -19.82 -9.93 15.69
N THR A 103 -20.51 -10.54 16.66
CA THR A 103 -20.70 -11.99 16.70
C THR A 103 -22.15 -12.30 16.98
N GLU A 104 -22.79 -13.06 16.09
CA GLU A 104 -24.16 -13.53 16.25
C GLU A 104 -24.18 -15.04 16.46
N LYS A 105 -25.14 -15.53 17.27
CA LYS A 105 -25.28 -16.95 17.57
C LYS A 105 -26.31 -17.58 16.64
N ILE A 106 -25.85 -18.32 15.65
CA ILE A 106 -26.71 -19.06 14.72
C ILE A 106 -26.78 -20.52 15.19
N GLY A 107 -27.86 -20.86 15.91
CA GLY A 107 -28.09 -22.19 16.47
C GLY A 107 -27.04 -22.57 17.53
N ARG A 108 -26.11 -23.47 17.18
CA ARG A 108 -25.00 -23.92 18.05
C ARG A 108 -23.67 -23.21 17.78
N GLU A 109 -23.58 -22.46 16.68
CA GLU A 109 -22.33 -21.85 16.22
C GLU A 109 -22.36 -20.32 16.33
N VAL A 110 -21.21 -19.69 16.10
CA VAL A 110 -21.05 -18.24 16.12
C VAL A 110 -20.57 -17.77 14.75
N GLU A 111 -21.32 -16.84 14.17
CA GLU A 111 -20.94 -16.13 12.95
C GLU A 111 -20.31 -14.78 13.30
N TYR A 112 -19.23 -14.46 12.60
CA TYR A 112 -18.52 -13.18 12.69
C TYR A 112 -18.92 -12.33 11.48
N ALA A 113 -19.39 -11.11 11.72
CA ALA A 113 -19.79 -10.16 10.69
C ALA A 113 -19.07 -8.82 10.92
N PRO A 114 -18.88 -8.00 9.86
CA PRO A 114 -18.38 -6.63 10.05
C PRO A 114 -19.40 -5.80 10.82
N THR A 115 -18.92 -4.95 11.74
CA THR A 115 -19.75 -3.89 12.35
C THR A 115 -19.92 -2.70 11.39
N ASP A 116 -20.83 -1.78 11.71
CA ASP A 116 -20.97 -0.54 10.93
C ASP A 116 -19.68 0.30 10.95
N GLN A 117 -18.94 0.28 12.06
CA GLN A 117 -17.62 0.89 12.14
C GLN A 117 -16.64 0.25 11.13
N MET A 118 -16.67 -1.07 10.97
CA MET A 118 -15.82 -1.76 9.99
C MET A 118 -16.27 -1.49 8.55
N ARG A 119 -17.59 -1.48 8.28
CA ARG A 119 -18.17 -1.08 6.99
C ARG A 119 -17.73 0.32 6.59
N GLN A 120 -17.82 1.29 7.51
CA GLN A 120 -17.38 2.67 7.28
C GLN A 120 -15.88 2.75 6.97
N ARG A 121 -15.03 1.98 7.66
CA ARG A 121 -13.59 1.91 7.37
C ARG A 121 -13.30 1.30 6.00
N LEU A 122 -13.94 0.17 5.67
CA LEU A 122 -13.82 -0.48 4.35
C LEU A 122 -14.25 0.45 3.22
N LYS A 123 -15.38 1.16 3.40
CA LYS A 123 -15.87 2.16 2.44
C LYS A 123 -14.87 3.32 2.30
N ALA A 124 -14.39 3.90 3.39
CA ALA A 124 -13.43 5.00 3.35
C ALA A 124 -12.12 4.61 2.66
N GLU A 125 -11.61 3.40 2.88
CA GLU A 125 -10.42 2.90 2.20
C GLU A 125 -10.66 2.69 0.70
N ARG A 126 -11.81 2.11 0.31
CA ARG A 126 -12.22 1.99 -1.10
C ARG A 126 -12.37 3.36 -1.78
N ASP A 127 -13.10 4.29 -1.18
CA ASP A 127 -13.30 5.65 -1.69
C ASP A 127 -11.95 6.40 -1.84
N ARG A 128 -10.99 6.15 -0.93
CA ARG A 128 -9.64 6.71 -1.00
C ARG A 128 -8.78 6.08 -2.09
N SER A 129 -8.83 4.75 -2.23
CA SER A 129 -7.76 3.99 -2.91
C SER A 129 -8.21 3.41 -4.26
N LEU A 130 -9.51 3.37 -4.57
CA LEU A 130 -10.07 2.82 -5.83
C LEU A 130 -10.62 3.87 -6.80
N VAL A 131 -10.56 5.16 -6.48
CA VAL A 131 -10.94 6.25 -7.39
C VAL A 131 -9.72 6.59 -8.27
N PRO A 132 -9.87 6.83 -9.58
CA PRO A 132 -8.76 7.31 -10.43
C PRO A 132 -8.27 8.71 -10.00
N PRO A 133 -7.04 9.12 -10.33
CA PRO A 133 -6.59 10.51 -10.17
C PRO A 133 -7.49 11.47 -10.96
N SER A 134 -7.77 12.66 -10.43
CA SER A 134 -8.56 13.66 -11.17
C SER A 134 -7.77 14.15 -12.40
N PRO A 135 -8.39 14.18 -13.60
CA PRO A 135 -7.79 14.84 -14.76
C PRO A 135 -7.79 16.36 -14.58
N ASP A 136 -8.86 16.89 -13.99
CA ASP A 136 -9.06 18.31 -13.76
C ASP A 136 -8.60 18.67 -12.34
N TRP A 137 -7.60 19.55 -12.25
CA TRP A 137 -7.15 20.15 -10.99
C TRP A 137 -7.27 21.66 -11.08
N SER A 138 -7.85 22.29 -10.07
CA SER A 138 -8.19 23.72 -10.08
C SER A 138 -6.99 24.67 -9.94
N GLY A 139 -5.79 24.12 -9.72
CA GLY A 139 -4.60 24.88 -9.33
C GLY A 139 -4.53 25.19 -7.82
N ASP A 140 -5.52 24.74 -7.03
CA ASP A 140 -5.57 24.97 -5.59
C ASP A 140 -4.80 23.91 -4.81
N TRP A 141 -3.93 24.40 -3.93
CA TRP A 141 -3.33 23.65 -2.84
C TRP A 141 -4.09 23.93 -1.55
N THR A 142 -4.42 22.89 -0.81
CA THR A 142 -4.67 23.02 0.63
C THR A 142 -3.31 23.09 1.33
N LEU A 143 -3.08 24.17 2.08
CA LEU A 143 -1.86 24.44 2.82
C LEU A 143 -2.14 24.36 4.32
N VAL A 144 -1.33 23.59 5.06
CA VAL A 144 -1.38 23.49 6.51
C VAL A 144 -0.09 24.05 7.09
N LEU A 145 -0.23 25.07 7.93
CA LEU A 145 0.84 25.67 8.71
C LEU A 145 0.59 25.36 10.19
N TYR A 146 1.63 25.06 10.96
CA TYR A 146 1.47 24.92 12.41
C TYR A 146 2.61 25.57 13.20
N GLN A 147 2.26 26.11 14.37
CA GLN A 147 3.15 26.80 15.31
C GLN A 147 3.09 26.13 16.69
N ILE A 148 3.55 24.89 16.76
CA ILE A 148 3.62 24.10 18.00
C ILE A 148 5.08 24.15 18.52
N PRO A 149 5.33 24.63 19.75
CA PRO A 149 6.68 24.76 20.32
C PRO A 149 7.49 23.46 20.32
N GLU A 150 8.82 23.55 20.22
CA GLU A 150 9.69 22.37 20.13
C GLU A 150 9.59 21.43 21.34
N SER A 151 9.29 21.98 22.52
CA SER A 151 9.04 21.23 23.76
C SER A 151 7.85 20.27 23.64
N ASP A 152 6.79 20.62 22.91
CA ASP A 152 5.61 19.75 22.71
C ASP A 152 5.80 18.80 21.52
N ARG A 153 6.80 17.91 21.66
CA ARG A 153 7.11 16.91 20.63
C ARG A 153 5.94 15.95 20.39
N ALA A 154 5.21 15.58 21.44
CA ALA A 154 4.12 14.62 21.35
C ALA A 154 2.99 15.13 20.43
N ARG A 155 2.59 16.40 20.56
CA ARG A 155 1.57 17.01 19.70
C ARG A 155 2.04 17.18 18.25
N ARG A 156 3.30 17.60 18.03
CA ARG A 156 3.87 17.67 16.67
C ARG A 156 3.83 16.33 15.95
N GLU A 157 4.34 15.27 16.58
CA GLU A 157 4.36 13.94 15.95
C GLU A 157 2.94 13.35 15.77
N LYS A 158 1.98 13.69 16.65
CA LYS A 158 0.56 13.35 16.45
C LYS A 158 -0.03 14.06 15.23
N LEU A 159 0.23 15.36 15.06
CA LEU A 159 -0.24 16.15 13.92
C LEU A 159 0.38 15.67 12.60
N LYS A 160 1.72 15.52 12.55
CA LYS A 160 2.43 15.01 11.37
C LYS A 160 1.88 13.65 10.93
N ARG A 161 1.68 12.72 11.87
CA ARG A 161 1.11 11.41 11.55
C ARG A 161 -0.28 11.51 10.94
N ARG A 162 -1.17 12.35 11.48
CA ARG A 162 -2.49 12.59 10.86
C ARG A 162 -2.40 13.18 9.45
N LEU A 163 -1.50 14.13 9.22
CA LEU A 163 -1.28 14.72 7.90
C LEU A 163 -0.75 13.67 6.90
N ILE A 164 0.24 12.86 7.30
CA ILE A 164 0.75 11.70 6.56
C ILE A 164 -0.38 10.70 6.26
N ASP A 165 -1.17 10.32 7.26
CA ASP A 165 -2.26 9.36 7.13
C ASP A 165 -3.33 9.87 6.14
N ARG A 166 -3.51 11.18 6.01
CA ARG A 166 -4.37 11.85 4.99
C ARG A 166 -3.66 12.16 3.66
N GLY A 167 -2.41 11.73 3.48
CA GLY A 167 -1.63 11.90 2.25
C GLY A 167 -1.18 13.34 1.97
N TYR A 168 -1.00 14.17 3.00
CA TYR A 168 -0.35 15.49 2.88
C TYR A 168 1.17 15.32 2.76
N GLY A 169 1.79 16.11 1.89
CA GLY A 169 3.25 16.16 1.68
C GLY A 169 3.90 17.27 2.50
N GLN A 170 5.15 17.07 2.90
CA GLN A 170 5.87 17.99 3.78
C GLN A 170 6.87 18.84 2.98
N ILE A 171 6.65 20.16 2.90
CA ILE A 171 7.59 21.08 2.22
C ILE A 171 8.73 21.50 3.16
N ASN A 172 8.43 21.66 4.45
CA ASN A 172 9.38 22.03 5.50
C ASN A 172 8.86 21.56 6.88
N PRO A 173 9.61 21.70 7.99
CA PRO A 173 9.20 21.20 9.32
C PRO A 173 7.76 21.56 9.76
N THR A 174 7.28 22.76 9.42
CA THR A 174 5.99 23.33 9.87
C THR A 174 4.93 23.49 8.78
N THR A 175 5.26 23.17 7.51
CA THR A 175 4.42 23.44 6.34
C THR A 175 4.14 22.18 5.53
N TRP A 176 2.86 21.90 5.33
CA TRP A 176 2.35 20.71 4.63
C TRP A 176 1.35 21.11 3.54
N ILE A 177 1.26 20.33 2.47
CA ILE A 177 0.33 20.57 1.35
C ILE A 177 -0.42 19.32 0.90
N SER A 178 -1.56 19.54 0.26
CA SER A 178 -2.33 18.55 -0.48
C SER A 178 -2.94 19.21 -1.73
N PRO A 179 -2.96 18.55 -2.89
CA PRO A 179 -3.68 19.03 -4.07
C PRO A 179 -5.20 18.75 -3.97
N ARG A 180 -5.66 18.08 -2.90
CA ARG A 180 -7.07 17.82 -2.63
C ARG A 180 -7.69 18.98 -1.86
N ASP A 181 -8.97 19.23 -2.15
CA ASP A 181 -9.82 20.08 -1.33
C ASP A 181 -10.55 19.25 -0.27
N ASP A 182 -9.84 18.89 0.81
CA ASP A 182 -10.41 18.22 1.98
C ASP A 182 -10.43 19.13 3.22
N ARG A 183 -10.37 20.46 3.03
CA ARG A 183 -10.17 21.47 4.07
C ARG A 183 -11.13 21.31 5.25
N GLU A 184 -12.43 21.27 5.02
CA GLU A 184 -13.45 21.18 6.08
C GLU A 184 -13.34 19.86 6.87
N SER A 185 -13.12 18.75 6.17
CA SER A 185 -12.89 17.44 6.79
C SER A 185 -11.61 17.42 7.64
N LEU A 186 -10.55 18.09 7.17
CA LEU A 186 -9.31 18.26 7.92
C LEU A 186 -9.53 19.14 9.17
N ARG A 187 -10.24 20.27 9.05
CA ARG A 187 -10.52 21.16 10.19
C ARG A 187 -11.25 20.44 11.31
N CYS A 188 -12.27 19.65 10.94
CA CYS A 188 -13.03 18.82 11.86
C CYS A 188 -12.16 17.74 12.55
N ASP A 189 -11.38 16.96 11.78
CA ASP A 189 -10.50 15.90 12.32
C ASP A 189 -9.39 16.46 13.23
N LEU A 190 -8.80 17.59 12.87
CA LEU A 190 -7.77 18.27 13.67
C LEU A 190 -8.34 19.09 14.84
N CYS A 191 -9.66 19.33 14.87
CA CYS A 191 -10.33 20.29 15.76
C CYS A 191 -9.69 21.70 15.69
N CYS A 192 -9.28 22.14 14.49
CA CYS A 192 -8.45 23.34 14.38
C CYS A 192 -9.19 24.66 14.60
N ASP A 193 -10.53 24.65 14.52
CA ASP A 193 -11.34 25.85 14.77
C ASP A 193 -11.21 26.33 16.23
N ASP A 194 -10.84 25.42 17.16
CA ASP A 194 -10.49 25.71 18.55
C ASP A 194 -8.97 25.76 18.82
N ASP A 195 -8.12 25.51 17.81
CA ASP A 195 -6.65 25.40 17.95
C ASP A 195 -5.91 26.46 17.10
N PRO A 196 -5.59 27.65 17.67
CA PRO A 196 -4.89 28.71 16.95
C PRO A 196 -3.45 28.35 16.57
N SER A 197 -2.92 27.20 17.01
CA SER A 197 -1.59 26.73 16.60
C SER A 197 -1.57 26.02 15.25
N VAL A 198 -2.73 25.79 14.61
CA VAL A 198 -2.84 25.16 13.28
C VAL A 198 -3.70 26.02 12.36
N VAL A 199 -3.15 26.40 11.20
CA VAL A 199 -3.84 27.23 10.20
C VAL A 199 -3.96 26.45 8.89
N VAL A 200 -5.19 26.32 8.39
CA VAL A 200 -5.51 25.66 7.12
C VAL A 200 -5.97 26.71 6.10
N LEU A 201 -5.22 26.85 5.00
CA LEU A 201 -5.40 27.86 3.96
C LEU A 201 -5.59 27.22 2.58
N THR A 202 -6.06 28.01 1.63
CA THR A 202 -5.96 27.73 0.19
C THR A 202 -4.83 28.56 -0.41
N SER A 203 -4.03 27.99 -1.29
CA SER A 203 -2.99 28.72 -2.01
C SER A 203 -2.87 28.24 -3.47
N ARG A 204 -2.30 29.09 -4.33
CA ARG A 204 -1.96 28.79 -5.72
C ARG A 204 -0.54 29.28 -6.00
N THR A 205 0.27 28.54 -6.76
CA THR A 205 1.59 29.05 -7.18
C THR A 205 1.50 29.98 -8.39
N GLY A 206 0.40 29.90 -9.14
CA GLY A 206 0.18 30.61 -10.40
C GLY A 206 0.89 30.00 -11.61
N SER A 207 1.56 28.85 -11.49
CA SER A 207 2.22 28.18 -12.61
C SER A 207 2.32 26.67 -12.39
N LEU A 208 1.85 25.88 -13.37
CA LEU A 208 1.92 24.41 -13.34
C LEU A 208 3.35 23.88 -13.19
N GLU A 209 4.36 24.62 -13.67
CA GLU A 209 5.77 24.30 -13.46
C GLU A 209 6.14 24.36 -11.97
N ARG A 210 5.77 25.45 -11.30
CA ARG A 210 5.98 25.63 -9.85
C ARG A 210 5.16 24.66 -9.03
N ASP A 211 3.96 24.29 -9.49
CA ASP A 211 3.15 23.27 -8.82
C ASP A 211 3.83 21.89 -8.88
N ARG A 212 4.46 21.54 -10.01
CA ARG A 212 5.27 20.31 -10.14
C ARG A 212 6.53 20.34 -9.29
N GLU A 213 7.24 21.46 -9.25
CA GLU A 213 8.37 21.66 -8.33
C GLU A 213 7.94 21.51 -6.86
N LEU A 214 6.78 22.06 -6.50
CA LEU A 214 6.25 21.98 -5.15
C LEU A 214 5.86 20.54 -4.78
N ALA A 215 5.26 19.80 -5.72
CA ALA A 215 4.98 18.38 -5.55
C ALA A 215 6.26 17.55 -5.36
N ALA A 216 7.27 17.74 -6.23
CA ALA A 216 8.56 17.05 -6.15
C ALA A 216 9.36 17.36 -4.86
N ARG A 217 9.05 18.47 -4.19
CA ARG A 217 9.63 18.82 -2.87
C ARG A 217 8.85 18.27 -1.68
N ALA A 218 7.57 17.97 -1.84
CA ALA A 218 6.68 17.59 -0.75
C ALA A 218 6.50 16.07 -0.59
N TRP A 219 6.83 15.30 -1.63
CA TRP A 219 6.79 13.83 -1.66
C TRP A 219 8.04 13.27 -2.33
N ASP A 220 8.52 12.11 -1.88
CA ASP A 220 9.53 11.33 -2.62
C ASP A 220 8.85 10.62 -3.79
N LEU A 221 8.73 11.34 -4.91
CA LEU A 221 8.09 10.81 -6.11
C LEU A 221 8.88 9.66 -6.75
N ALA A 222 10.18 9.52 -6.45
CA ALA A 222 10.99 8.41 -6.96
C ALA A 222 10.71 7.11 -6.19
N ASP A 223 10.58 7.18 -4.87
CA ASP A 223 10.14 6.06 -4.02
C ASP A 223 8.73 5.58 -4.42
N VAL A 224 7.80 6.50 -4.70
CA VAL A 224 6.44 6.15 -5.16
C VAL A 224 6.46 5.47 -6.54
N VAL A 225 7.27 5.95 -7.49
CA VAL A 225 7.45 5.28 -8.80
C VAL A 225 7.99 3.87 -8.61
N ALA A 226 9.03 3.68 -7.79
CA ALA A 226 9.64 2.37 -7.57
C ALA A 226 8.66 1.34 -6.99
N GLN A 227 7.79 1.75 -6.05
CA GLN A 227 6.76 0.86 -5.49
C GLN A 227 5.68 0.49 -6.51
N TYR A 228 5.28 1.41 -7.38
CA TYR A 228 4.37 1.08 -8.49
C TYR A 228 5.01 0.15 -9.53
N ASP A 229 6.30 0.34 -9.84
CA ASP A 229 7.03 -0.55 -10.75
C ASP A 229 7.21 -1.96 -10.16
N ASP A 230 7.40 -2.07 -8.84
CA ASP A 230 7.42 -3.36 -8.12
C ASP A 230 6.05 -4.05 -8.17
N PHE A 231 4.96 -3.30 -7.95
CA PHE A 231 3.59 -3.81 -8.08
C PHE A 231 3.29 -4.30 -9.50
N LEU A 232 3.63 -3.50 -10.53
CA LEU A 232 3.47 -3.87 -11.93
C LEU A 232 4.24 -5.17 -12.25
N ARG A 233 5.51 -5.25 -11.84
CA ARG A 233 6.38 -6.41 -12.10
C ARG A 233 5.85 -7.70 -11.48
N GLU A 234 5.23 -7.62 -10.30
CA GLU A 234 4.62 -8.77 -9.63
C GLU A 234 3.27 -9.15 -10.27
N TRP A 235 2.39 -8.17 -10.52
CA TRP A 235 1.00 -8.45 -10.88
C TRP A 235 0.75 -8.61 -12.38
N GLU A 236 1.56 -8.02 -13.26
CA GLU A 236 1.35 -8.09 -14.71
C GLU A 236 1.45 -9.51 -15.28
N PRO A 237 2.44 -10.36 -14.90
CA PRO A 237 2.51 -11.74 -15.38
C PRO A 237 1.29 -12.60 -14.99
N ARG A 238 0.64 -12.28 -13.85
CA ARG A 238 -0.51 -13.03 -13.32
C ARG A 238 -1.80 -12.84 -14.11
N LEU A 239 -1.85 -11.81 -14.96
CA LEU A 239 -2.96 -11.60 -15.90
C LEU A 239 -3.07 -12.74 -16.91
N ALA A 240 -1.96 -13.41 -17.24
CA ALA A 240 -1.95 -14.55 -18.16
C ALA A 240 -2.63 -15.78 -17.52
N GLY A 241 -3.87 -16.06 -17.96
CA GLY A 241 -4.64 -17.21 -17.47
C GLY A 241 -5.43 -16.95 -16.19
N ILE A 242 -5.56 -15.69 -15.75
CA ILE A 242 -6.32 -15.30 -14.56
C ILE A 242 -7.77 -15.82 -14.59
N ASP A 243 -8.40 -15.84 -15.78
CA ASP A 243 -9.78 -16.32 -15.99
C ASP A 243 -9.95 -17.84 -15.79
N ARG A 244 -8.86 -18.58 -15.59
CA ARG A 244 -8.85 -20.06 -15.46
C ARG A 244 -8.53 -20.53 -14.04
N VAL A 245 -8.30 -19.61 -13.09
CA VAL A 245 -7.98 -19.99 -11.71
C VAL A 245 -9.20 -20.56 -10.99
N SER A 246 -8.99 -21.56 -10.13
CA SER A 246 -10.07 -22.10 -9.28
C SER A 246 -10.60 -21.03 -8.32
N GLY A 247 -11.86 -21.10 -7.88
CA GLY A 247 -12.42 -20.13 -6.93
C GLY A 247 -11.64 -20.00 -5.61
N ARG A 248 -10.99 -21.08 -5.16
CA ARG A 248 -10.06 -21.07 -4.01
C ARG A 248 -8.84 -20.19 -4.26
N GLU A 249 -8.21 -20.35 -5.43
CA GLU A 249 -7.05 -19.53 -5.79
C GLU A 249 -7.47 -18.10 -6.16
N ALA A 250 -8.67 -17.92 -6.73
CA ALA A 250 -9.23 -16.60 -6.97
C ALA A 250 -9.37 -15.80 -5.68
N PHE A 251 -9.93 -16.42 -4.62
CA PHE A 251 -10.01 -15.78 -3.31
C PHE A 251 -8.63 -15.42 -2.75
N ARG A 252 -7.67 -16.34 -2.88
CA ARG A 252 -6.28 -16.14 -2.40
C ARG A 252 -5.59 -14.98 -3.12
N LEU A 253 -5.63 -14.97 -4.45
CA LEU A 253 -5.05 -13.92 -5.29
C LEU A 253 -5.77 -12.58 -5.07
N ARG A 254 -7.10 -12.57 -4.87
CA ARG A 254 -7.87 -11.36 -4.59
C ARG A 254 -7.42 -10.69 -3.28
N ALA A 255 -7.27 -11.46 -2.20
CA ALA A 255 -6.84 -10.92 -0.92
C ALA A 255 -5.39 -10.40 -0.96
N LEU A 256 -4.50 -11.09 -1.69
CA LEU A 256 -3.14 -10.61 -1.97
C LEU A 256 -3.17 -9.29 -2.76
N LEU A 257 -3.87 -9.25 -3.89
CA LEU A 257 -3.99 -8.06 -4.75
C LEU A 257 -4.54 -6.85 -3.99
N MET A 258 -5.61 -7.05 -3.22
CA MET A 258 -6.24 -5.98 -2.46
C MET A 258 -5.32 -5.45 -1.35
N SER A 259 -4.61 -6.35 -0.66
CA SER A 259 -3.66 -5.96 0.38
C SER A 259 -2.44 -5.26 -0.21
N ASP A 260 -1.85 -5.78 -1.29
CA ASP A 260 -0.74 -5.11 -1.99
C ASP A 260 -1.19 -3.73 -2.51
N TRP A 261 -2.42 -3.59 -3.01
CA TRP A 261 -2.97 -2.32 -3.44
C TRP A 261 -3.23 -1.32 -2.30
N PHE A 262 -3.67 -1.78 -1.12
CA PHE A 262 -3.84 -0.91 0.06
C PHE A 262 -2.53 -0.65 0.84
N HIS A 263 -1.46 -1.41 0.58
CA HIS A 263 -0.11 -1.18 1.13
C HIS A 263 0.89 -0.61 0.11
N LEU A 264 0.51 -0.44 -1.17
CA LEU A 264 1.09 0.56 -2.07
C LEU A 264 1.18 1.90 -1.32
N PRO A 265 2.20 2.73 -1.61
CA PRO A 265 2.75 3.66 -0.63
C PRO A 265 1.69 4.38 0.17
N ARG A 266 1.70 4.21 1.50
CA ARG A 266 0.88 5.03 2.41
C ARG A 266 1.10 6.54 2.22
N HIS A 267 2.20 6.89 1.58
CA HIS A 267 2.64 8.22 1.18
C HIS A 267 2.33 8.58 -0.28
N ASP A 268 1.64 7.74 -1.06
CA ASP A 268 1.23 8.09 -2.42
C ASP A 268 0.38 9.37 -2.35
N PRO A 269 0.86 10.49 -2.92
CA PRO A 269 0.09 11.73 -2.95
C PRO A 269 -1.25 11.59 -3.68
N ARG A 270 -1.43 10.57 -4.53
CA ARG A 270 -2.51 10.48 -5.53
C ARG A 270 -2.62 11.79 -6.32
N LEU A 271 -1.48 12.28 -6.82
CA LEU A 271 -1.39 13.55 -7.56
C LEU A 271 -2.39 13.57 -8.72
N PRO A 272 -3.14 14.68 -8.92
CA PRO A 272 -3.87 14.93 -10.16
C PRO A 272 -2.96 14.83 -11.39
N LEU A 273 -3.52 14.43 -12.53
CA LEU A 273 -2.74 14.17 -13.75
C LEU A 273 -1.78 15.32 -14.15
N PRO A 274 -2.15 16.62 -14.06
CA PRO A 274 -1.23 17.71 -14.41
C PRO A 274 0.06 17.76 -13.58
N LEU A 275 0.05 17.24 -12.35
CA LEU A 275 1.17 17.27 -11.40
C LEU A 275 2.05 16.01 -11.46
N GLN A 276 1.61 14.96 -12.15
CA GLN A 276 2.38 13.74 -12.28
C GLN A 276 3.62 13.94 -13.17
N PRO A 277 4.78 13.39 -12.79
CA PRO A 277 5.96 13.31 -13.66
C PRO A 277 5.65 12.59 -14.98
N GLN A 278 6.43 12.89 -16.03
CA GLN A 278 6.36 12.12 -17.27
C GLN A 278 6.72 10.65 -17.01
N GLY A 279 5.91 9.72 -17.51
CA GLY A 279 6.10 8.28 -17.30
C GLY A 279 5.58 7.75 -15.96
N TRP A 280 4.75 8.51 -15.23
CA TRP A 280 4.18 8.07 -13.95
C TRP A 280 3.42 6.72 -14.08
N PRO A 281 3.83 5.67 -13.36
CA PRO A 281 3.29 4.31 -13.53
C PRO A 281 1.91 4.11 -12.89
N GLY A 282 1.46 5.02 -12.02
CA GLY A 282 0.23 4.82 -11.22
C GLY A 282 -1.04 4.57 -12.04
N GLN A 283 -1.16 5.16 -13.23
CA GLN A 283 -2.30 4.90 -14.12
C GLN A 283 -2.26 3.48 -14.72
N ALA A 284 -1.07 2.98 -15.07
CA ALA A 284 -0.91 1.61 -15.56
C ALA A 284 -1.17 0.60 -14.44
N ALA A 285 -0.66 0.86 -13.23
CA ALA A 285 -0.92 0.04 -12.05
C ALA A 285 -2.42 -0.01 -11.70
N PHE A 286 -3.13 1.12 -11.75
CA PHE A 286 -4.58 1.17 -11.54
C PHE A 286 -5.37 0.37 -12.59
N VAL A 287 -4.98 0.46 -13.88
CA VAL A 287 -5.62 -0.34 -14.94
C VAL A 287 -5.37 -1.85 -14.72
N LEU A 288 -4.15 -2.24 -14.37
CA LEU A 288 -3.81 -3.63 -14.05
C LEU A 288 -4.60 -4.15 -12.86
N PHE A 289 -4.64 -3.39 -11.75
CA PHE A 289 -5.40 -3.72 -10.56
C PHE A 289 -6.88 -3.98 -10.87
N ASN A 290 -7.52 -3.06 -11.60
CA ASN A 290 -8.94 -3.21 -11.94
C ASN A 290 -9.20 -4.47 -12.77
N ARG A 291 -8.37 -4.74 -13.79
CA ARG A 291 -8.50 -5.95 -14.64
C ARG A 291 -8.38 -7.23 -13.81
N LEU A 292 -7.41 -7.30 -12.91
CA LEU A 292 -7.22 -8.45 -12.04
C LEU A 292 -8.35 -8.58 -11.01
N SER A 293 -8.78 -7.48 -10.38
CA SER A 293 -9.91 -7.49 -9.44
C SER A 293 -11.15 -8.05 -10.12
N THR A 294 -11.56 -7.50 -11.27
CA THR A 294 -12.76 -7.90 -11.99
C THR A 294 -12.73 -9.39 -12.40
N ALA A 295 -11.59 -9.91 -12.85
CA ALA A 295 -11.45 -11.32 -13.19
C ALA A 295 -11.54 -12.24 -11.96
N LEU A 296 -11.05 -11.77 -10.80
CA LEU A 296 -11.03 -12.53 -9.54
C LEU A 296 -12.33 -12.43 -8.73
N ASP A 297 -13.10 -11.36 -8.90
CA ASP A 297 -14.28 -11.01 -8.09
C ASP A 297 -15.32 -12.15 -8.03
N ALA A 298 -15.89 -12.53 -9.16
CA ALA A 298 -16.93 -13.57 -9.23
C ALA A 298 -16.46 -14.97 -8.72
N PRO A 299 -15.32 -15.52 -9.16
CA PRO A 299 -14.86 -16.83 -8.68
C PRO A 299 -14.45 -16.83 -7.19
N ALA A 300 -13.89 -15.72 -6.67
CA ALA A 300 -13.61 -15.58 -5.23
C ALA A 300 -14.90 -15.56 -4.40
N LEU A 301 -15.91 -14.80 -4.85
CA LEU A 301 -17.19 -14.68 -4.18
C LEU A 301 -17.97 -16.01 -4.17
N ALA A 302 -17.93 -16.75 -5.27
CA ALA A 302 -18.53 -18.09 -5.37
C ALA A 302 -17.88 -19.08 -4.40
N HIS A 303 -16.55 -19.03 -4.23
CA HIS A 303 -15.85 -19.88 -3.25
C HIS A 303 -16.22 -19.53 -1.80
N LEU A 304 -16.28 -18.25 -1.47
CA LEU A 304 -16.73 -17.77 -0.15
C LEU A 304 -18.16 -18.21 0.16
N LYS A 305 -19.06 -18.10 -0.83
CA LYS A 305 -20.46 -18.54 -0.70
C LYS A 305 -20.55 -20.06 -0.43
N ALA A 306 -19.84 -20.88 -1.20
CA ALA A 306 -19.81 -22.33 -0.99
C ALA A 306 -19.28 -22.72 0.42
N LEU A 307 -18.27 -21.99 0.93
CA LEU A 307 -17.75 -22.17 2.29
C LEU A 307 -18.68 -21.65 3.40
N ARG A 308 -19.71 -20.86 3.08
CA ARG A 308 -20.73 -20.40 4.04
C ARG A 308 -21.93 -21.32 4.09
N GLU A 309 -22.22 -22.01 2.99
CA GLU A 309 -23.39 -22.89 2.83
C GLU A 309 -23.10 -24.36 3.23
N GLY A 310 -21.83 -24.79 3.22
CA GLY A 310 -21.36 -26.12 3.67
C GLY A 310 -20.90 -26.16 5.12
#